data_AF-A0A151SNN6-F1
#
_entry.id   AF-A0A151SNN6-F1
#
_cell.length_a   1.000
_cell.length_b   1.000
_cell.length_c   1.000
_cell.angle_alpha   90.00
_cell.angle_beta   90.00
_cell.angle_gamma   90.00
#
_symmetry.space_group_name_H-M   'P 1'
#
loop_
_entity.id
_entity.type
_entity.pdbx_description
1 polymer ?
#
loop_
_entity_poly.entity_id
_entity_poly.type
_entity_poly.pdbx_seq_one_letter_code
_entity_poly.pdbx_strand_id
1 'polypeptide(L)' 'PTPQSVGDVRSFHGLANFYRRFAPNFSTFASPLNDLVKKNVEFQWGEKQIKAFLTLKDKLTHAPLLALLDFSKT' A
#
# COMPACT_ATOMS: atom_id res chain seq x y z
N PRO A 1 7.38 -9.10 -1.98
CA PRO A 1 6.84 -9.62 -3.25
C PRO A 1 6.30 -8.43 -4.08
N THR A 2 6.63 -8.38 -5.36
CA THR A 2 6.09 -7.37 -6.29
C THR A 2 4.75 -7.89 -6.80
N PRO A 3 3.66 -7.13 -6.68
CA PRO A 3 2.36 -7.59 -7.16
C PRO A 3 2.40 -7.71 -8.69
N GLN A 4 2.08 -8.90 -9.20
CA GLN A 4 2.05 -9.18 -10.65
C GLN A 4 0.62 -9.21 -11.19
N SER A 5 -0.37 -9.16 -10.31
CA SER A 5 -1.78 -9.19 -10.66
C SER A 5 -2.57 -8.10 -9.94
N VAL A 6 -3.73 -7.74 -10.50
CA VAL A 6 -4.72 -6.87 -9.85
C VAL A 6 -5.17 -7.46 -8.50
N GLY A 7 -5.17 -8.79 -8.37
CA GLY A 7 -5.48 -9.49 -7.12
C GLY A 7 -4.48 -9.15 -6.01
N ASP A 8 -3.19 -9.19 -6.32
CA ASP A 8 -2.12 -8.84 -5.37
C ASP A 8 -2.19 -7.38 -4.95
N VAL A 9 -2.48 -6.48 -5.90
CA VAL A 9 -2.65 -5.05 -5.59
C VAL A 9 -3.88 -4.84 -4.71
N ARG A 10 -5.00 -5.55 -4.93
CA ARG A 10 -6.18 -5.49 -4.06
C ARG A 10 -5.89 -6.02 -2.65
N SER A 11 -5.19 -7.15 -2.53
CA SER A 11 -4.77 -7.70 -1.24
C SER A 11 -3.87 -6.73 -0.49
N PHE A 12 -2.89 -6.15 -1.17
CA PHE A 12 -2.05 -5.10 -0.60
C PHE A 12 -2.87 -3.87 -0.20
N HIS A 13 -3.81 -3.42 -1.03
CA HIS A 13 -4.65 -2.27 -0.73
C HIS A 13 -5.53 -2.52 0.50
N GLY A 14 -6.03 -3.75 0.69
CA GLY A 14 -6.74 -4.14 1.91
C GLY A 14 -5.89 -3.97 3.17
N LEU A 15 -4.65 -4.49 3.16
CA LEU A 15 -3.70 -4.32 4.25
C LEU A 15 -3.32 -2.85 4.47
N ALA A 16 -3.05 -2.14 3.37
CA ALA A 16 -2.61 -0.77 3.39
C ALA A 16 -3.72 0.19 3.87
N ASN A 17 -4.99 -0.14 3.62
CA ASN A 17 -6.14 0.59 4.17
C ASN A 17 -6.22 0.51 5.70
N PHE A 18 -5.89 -0.65 6.29
CA PHE A 18 -5.83 -0.80 7.76
C PHE A 18 -4.80 0.15 8.39
N TYR A 19 -3.71 0.38 7.66
CA TYR A 19 -2.59 1.23 8.06
C TYR A 19 -2.70 2.69 7.59
N ARG A 20 -3.70 3.03 6.78
CA ARG A 20 -3.95 4.39 6.27
C ARG A 20 -3.95 5.44 7.37
N ARG A 21 -4.45 5.11 8.56
CA ARG A 21 -4.49 6.02 9.72
C ARG A 21 -3.11 6.43 10.25
N PHE A 22 -2.06 5.68 9.92
CA PHE A 22 -0.69 5.91 10.36
C PHE A 22 0.22 6.48 9.26
N ALA A 23 -0.28 6.52 8.02
CA ALA A 23 0.44 7.03 6.87
C ALA A 23 -0.24 8.32 6.36
N PRO A 24 0.18 9.52 6.83
CA PRO A 24 -0.31 10.76 6.26
C PRO A 24 0.03 10.83 4.76
N ASN A 25 -0.90 11.33 3.95
CA ASN A 25 -0.82 11.39 2.48
C ASN A 25 -0.83 10.03 1.76
N PHE A 26 -1.28 8.96 2.43
CA PHE A 26 -1.45 7.64 1.83
C PHE A 26 -2.18 7.67 0.48
N SER A 27 -3.31 8.39 0.39
CA SER A 27 -4.13 8.48 -0.81
C SER A 27 -3.38 9.05 -2.02
N THR A 28 -2.44 9.98 -1.81
CA THR A 28 -1.62 10.58 -2.86
C THR A 28 -0.68 9.56 -3.47
N PHE A 29 0.00 8.77 -2.63
CA PHE A 29 0.91 7.72 -3.10
C PHE A 29 0.16 6.49 -3.63
N ALA A 30 -1.02 6.19 -3.08
CA ALA A 30 -1.85 5.08 -3.52
C ALA A 30 -2.62 5.39 -4.82
N SER A 31 -2.71 6.65 -5.24
CA SER A 31 -3.43 7.06 -6.47
C SER A 31 -3.04 6.25 -7.71
N PRO A 32 -1.75 6.12 -8.08
CA PRO A 32 -1.35 5.30 -9.24
C PRO A 32 -1.62 3.79 -9.06
N LEU A 33 -1.72 3.30 -7.82
CA LEU A 33 -2.12 1.91 -7.55
C LEU A 33 -3.65 1.74 -7.62
N ASN A 34 -4.41 2.75 -7.22
CA ASN A 34 -5.87 2.77 -7.34
C ASN A 34 -6.32 2.73 -8.80
N ASP A 35 -5.59 3.42 -9.68
CA ASP A 35 -5.87 3.37 -11.12
C ASP A 35 -5.73 1.95 -11.68
N LEU A 36 -4.79 1.14 -11.19
CA LEU A 36 -4.65 -0.28 -11.57
C LEU A 36 -5.78 -1.18 -11.07
N VAL A 37 -6.48 -0.77 -10.01
CA VAL A 37 -7.53 -1.57 -9.37
C VAL A 37 -8.92 -1.23 -9.91
N LYS A 38 -9.06 -0.14 -10.67
CA LYS A 38 -10.32 0.29 -11.32
C LYS A 38 -10.80 -0.75 -12.33
N LYS A 39 -12.13 -0.90 -12.42
CA LYS A 39 -12.77 -1.71 -13.47
C LYS A 39 -12.47 -1.09 -14.85
N ASN A 40 -12.13 -1.94 -15.82
CA ASN A 40 -11.77 -1.57 -17.21
C ASN A 40 -10.43 -0.86 -17.40
N VAL A 41 -9.49 -0.98 -16.45
CA VAL A 41 -8.11 -0.51 -16.66
C VAL A 41 -7.20 -1.72 -16.91
N GLU A 42 -6.39 -1.63 -17.95
CA GLU A 42 -5.35 -2.62 -18.22
C GLU A 42 -4.28 -2.56 -17.13
N PHE A 43 -3.91 -3.70 -16.57
CA PHE A 43 -2.92 -3.76 -15.51
C PHE A 43 -1.53 -3.44 -16.08
N GLN A 44 -1.08 -2.19 -15.91
CA GLN A 44 0.25 -1.74 -16.34
C GLN A 44 1.15 -1.45 -15.14
N TRP A 45 2.01 -2.41 -14.82
CA TRP A 45 2.98 -2.27 -13.74
C TRP A 45 4.25 -1.57 -14.22
N GLY A 46 4.18 -0.25 -14.38
CA GLY A 46 5.31 0.59 -14.79
C GLY A 46 6.06 1.24 -13.63
N GLU A 47 7.01 2.13 -13.96
CA GLU A 47 7.84 2.82 -12.96
C GLU A 47 7.02 3.64 -11.96
N LYS A 48 5.92 4.27 -12.40
CA LYS A 48 5.05 5.08 -11.53
C LYS A 48 4.43 4.21 -10.42
N GLN A 49 3.97 3.02 -10.79
CA GLN A 49 3.34 2.06 -9.88
C GLN A 49 4.37 1.42 -8.95
N ILE A 50 5.56 1.09 -9.47
CA ILE A 50 6.69 0.60 -8.66
C ILE A 50 7.09 1.65 -7.61
N LYS A 51 7.29 2.90 -8.03
CA LYS A 51 7.69 3.99 -7.13
C LYS A 51 6.63 4.25 -6.06
N ALA A 52 5.35 4.22 -6.44
CA ALA A 52 4.24 4.32 -5.50
C ALA A 52 4.21 3.16 -4.50
N PHE A 53 4.37 1.93 -4.96
CA PHE A 53 4.40 0.74 -4.11
C PHE A 53 5.57 0.77 -3.11
N LEU A 54 6.76 1.13 -3.57
CA LEU A 54 7.94 1.28 -2.72
C LEU A 54 7.76 2.40 -1.71
N THR A 55 7.23 3.55 -2.12
CA THR A 55 6.95 4.68 -1.21
C THR A 55 5.91 4.30 -0.17
N LEU A 56 4.85 3.56 -0.55
CA LEU A 56 3.88 3.05 0.41
C LEU A 56 4.53 2.08 1.39
N LYS A 57 5.32 1.13 0.91
CA LYS A 57 6.02 0.15 1.75
C LYS A 57 6.96 0.86 2.74
N ASP A 58 7.69 1.87 2.28
CA ASP A 58 8.55 2.70 3.11
C ASP A 58 7.76 3.44 4.19
N LYS A 59 6.67 4.11 3.83
CA LYS A 59 5.80 4.81 4.78
C LYS A 59 5.12 3.86 5.77
N LEU A 60 4.72 2.67 5.33
CA LEU A 60 4.12 1.66 6.19
C LEU A 60 5.13 1.02 7.14
N THR A 61 6.40 0.95 6.77
CA THR A 61 7.47 0.41 7.63
C THR A 61 8.08 1.47 8.56
N HIS A 62 8.11 2.74 8.14
CA HIS A 62 8.61 3.86 8.94
C HIS A 62 7.54 4.56 9.77
N ALA A 63 6.25 4.35 9.50
CA ALA A 63 5.21 4.78 10.41
C ALA A 63 5.45 4.12 11.78
N PRO A 64 5.11 4.79 12.91
CA PRO A 64 5.25 4.24 14.27
C PRO A 64 4.19 3.15 14.55
N LEU A 65 4.07 2.20 13.62
CA LEU A 65 3.13 1.10 13.61
C LEU A 65 3.53 -0.02 14.55
N LEU A 66 4.83 -0.20 14.76
CA LEU A 66 5.39 -1.24 15.61
C LEU A 66 5.49 -0.84 17.09
N ALA A 67 5.28 0.42 17.45
CA ALA A 67 5.37 0.88 18.84
C ALA A 67 4.06 0.69 19.63
N LEU A 68 2.92 0.47 18.95
CA LEU A 68 1.60 0.37 19.60
C LEU A 68 1.09 -1.07 19.77
N LEU A 69 1.68 -2.05 19.09
CA LEU A 69 1.53 -3.46 19.45
C LEU A 69 2.54 -3.77 20.54
N ASP A 70 2.29 -3.23 21.72
CA ASP A 70 2.95 -3.68 22.93
C ASP A 70 2.47 -5.11 23.21
N PHE A 71 3.22 -6.09 22.71
CA PHE A 71 2.97 -7.52 22.97
C PHE A 71 3.27 -7.90 24.43
N SER A 72 3.62 -6.94 25.31
CA SER A 72 3.88 -7.21 26.74
C SER A 72 2.64 -7.34 27.62
N LYS A 73 1.42 -7.11 27.09
CA LYS A 73 0.18 -7.50 27.79
C LYS A 73 -0.27 -8.90 27.39
N THR A 74 0.55 -9.88 27.79
CA THR A 74 0.12 -11.24 28.15
C THR A 74 -0.77 -11.23 29.38
#